data_AF-A0A936LXP1-F1
#
_entry.id   AF-A0A936LXP1-F1
#
_cell.length_a   1.000
_cell.length_b   1.000
_cell.length_c   1.000
_cell.angle_alpha   90.00
_cell.angle_beta   90.00
_cell.angle_gamma   90.00
#
_symmetry.space_group_name_H-M   'P 1'
#
loop_
_entity.id
_entity.type
_entity.pdbx_description
1 polymer ?
#
loop_
_entity_poly.entity_id
_entity_poly.type
_entity_poly.pdbx_seq_one_letter_code
_entity_poly.pdbx_strand_id
1 'polypeptide(L)'
;MEDDASMMQISASIQPGNSGGALINDKGDVVGVTTSTANPYYFAKYRGYLPQNINYAVKAEYIKILTRNQTEPDGTSLLGDMILEERIKILRNYVCMVLVK
;
A
#
# COMPACT_ATOMS: atom_id res chain seq x y z
N MET A 1 19.77 13.64 -8.54
CA MET A 1 18.66 12.98 -7.84
C MET A 1 17.41 13.56 -8.46
N GLU A 2 16.92 12.90 -9.51
CA GLU A 2 15.61 13.24 -10.06
C GLU A 2 14.55 12.90 -9.02
N ASP A 3 13.58 13.79 -8.87
CA ASP A 3 12.39 13.55 -8.04
C ASP A 3 11.55 12.49 -8.75
N ASP A 4 11.40 11.32 -8.13
CA ASP A 4 10.62 10.22 -8.68
C ASP A 4 9.13 10.62 -8.65
N ALA A 5 8.53 10.77 -9.83
CA ALA A 5 7.13 11.14 -9.96
C ALA A 5 6.15 10.08 -9.40
N SER A 6 6.61 8.85 -9.19
CA SER A 6 5.80 7.74 -8.68
C SER A 6 5.88 7.57 -7.15
N MET A 7 6.97 8.01 -6.53
CA MET A 7 7.29 7.69 -5.13
C MET A 7 7.51 8.95 -4.29
N MET A 8 7.13 8.89 -3.02
CA MET A 8 7.44 9.91 -2.02
C MET A 8 8.17 9.28 -0.82
N GLN A 9 9.11 10.02 -0.26
CA GLN A 9 9.74 9.66 1.01
C GLN A 9 8.84 10.09 2.18
N ILE A 10 8.69 9.21 3.17
CA ILE A 10 7.91 9.46 4.37
C ILE A 10 8.71 9.10 5.62
N SER A 11 8.39 9.77 6.71
CA SER A 11 8.91 9.44 8.05
C SER A 11 7.99 8.50 8.83
N ALA A 12 6.75 8.32 8.37
CA ALA A 12 5.79 7.41 8.97
C ALA A 12 6.35 5.99 9.01
N SER A 13 6.30 5.35 10.17
CA SER A 13 6.90 4.03 10.38
C SER A 13 6.19 2.95 9.57
N ILE A 14 6.94 2.20 8.76
CA ILE A 14 6.45 0.98 8.09
C ILE A 14 6.88 -0.23 8.92
N GLN A 15 5.93 -1.12 9.18
CA GLN A 15 6.08 -2.37 9.94
C GLN A 15 5.36 -3.49 9.18
N PRO A 16 5.71 -4.78 9.43
CA PRO A 16 4.92 -5.89 8.90
C PRO A 16 3.43 -5.71 9.21
N GLY A 17 2.59 -5.67 8.18
CA GLY A 17 1.14 -5.51 8.30
C GLY A 17 0.60 -4.11 8.00
N ASN A 18 1.43 -3.07 7.92
CA ASN A 18 0.99 -1.74 7.45
C ASN A 18 1.49 -1.39 6.04
N SER A 19 2.30 -2.25 5.42
CA SER A 19 2.63 -2.20 3.99
C SER A 19 1.37 -2.36 3.14
N GLY A 20 1.16 -1.47 2.17
CA GLY A 20 -0.04 -1.43 1.34
C GLY A 20 -1.20 -0.64 1.94
N GLY A 21 -1.03 -0.07 3.14
CA GLY A 21 -2.01 0.79 3.78
C GLY A 21 -2.08 2.19 3.15
N ALA A 22 -3.24 2.84 3.30
CA ALA A 22 -3.40 4.23 2.91
C ALA A 22 -2.52 5.16 3.77
N LEU A 23 -1.77 6.03 3.12
CA LEU A 23 -1.06 7.12 3.76
C LEU A 23 -1.98 8.34 3.83
N ILE A 24 -2.27 8.79 5.05
CA ILE A 24 -3.24 9.84 5.33
C ILE A 24 -2.52 11.08 5.87
N ASN A 25 -2.87 12.26 5.36
CA ASN A 25 -2.33 13.54 5.86
C ASN A 25 -3.11 14.06 7.10
N ASP A 26 -2.69 15.20 7.63
CA ASP A 26 -3.31 15.86 8.79
C ASP A 26 -4.77 16.32 8.56
N LYS A 27 -5.19 16.44 7.30
CA LYS A 27 -6.55 16.80 6.89
C LYS A 27 -7.46 15.58 6.68
N GLY A 28 -6.92 14.36 6.78
CA GLY A 28 -7.66 13.13 6.52
C GLY A 28 -7.67 12.69 5.05
N ASP A 29 -6.90 13.33 4.18
CA ASP A 29 -6.82 12.96 2.76
C ASP A 29 -5.86 11.78 2.55
N VAL A 30 -6.22 10.86 1.65
CA VAL A 30 -5.31 9.82 1.17
C VAL A 30 -4.32 10.43 0.17
N VAL A 31 -3.05 10.49 0.56
CA VAL A 31 -1.98 11.08 -0.25
C VAL A 31 -1.09 10.03 -0.92
N GLY A 32 -1.19 8.76 -0.52
CA GLY A 32 -0.44 7.67 -1.14
C GLY A 32 -0.71 6.31 -0.52
N VAL A 33 0.08 5.32 -0.92
CA VAL A 33 0.05 3.95 -0.38
C VAL A 33 1.44 3.55 0.07
N THR A 34 1.58 3.15 1.34
CA THR A 34 2.87 2.75 1.92
C THR A 34 3.40 1.50 1.23
N THR A 35 4.70 1.41 1.00
CA THR A 35 5.29 0.25 0.31
C THR A 35 6.52 -0.29 1.01
N SER A 36 7.58 0.50 1.18
CA SER A 36 8.90 -0.03 1.51
C SER A 36 9.70 0.90 2.44
N THR A 37 10.70 0.31 3.09
CA THR A 37 11.68 1.00 3.94
C THR A 37 13.03 1.05 3.23
N ALA A 38 13.82 2.09 3.49
CA ALA A 38 15.18 2.20 2.96
C ALA A 38 16.05 0.98 3.31
N ASN A 39 16.89 0.55 2.37
CA ASN A 39 17.76 -0.60 2.56
C ASN A 39 18.91 -0.25 3.55
N PRO A 40 18.95 -0.84 4.76
CA PRO A 40 19.96 -0.49 5.75
C PRO A 40 21.39 -0.87 5.32
N TYR A 41 21.56 -1.95 4.55
CA TYR A 41 22.86 -2.38 4.05
C TYR A 41 23.43 -1.41 3.00
N TYR A 42 22.58 -0.89 2.13
CA TYR A 42 22.98 0.11 1.14
C TYR A 42 23.50 1.38 1.83
N PHE A 43 22.76 1.88 2.81
CA PHE A 43 23.13 3.07 3.58
C PHE A 43 24.40 2.85 4.41
N ALA A 44 24.52 1.70 5.09
CA ALA A 44 25.73 1.37 5.82
C ALA A 44 26.97 1.35 4.90
N LYS A 45 26.88 0.69 3.73
CA LYS A 45 28.00 0.52 2.81
C LYS A 45 28.42 1.81 2.10
N TYR A 46 27.47 2.63 1.66
CA TYR A 46 27.74 3.78 0.79
C TYR A 46 27.57 5.14 1.46
N ARG A 47 26.92 5.21 2.62
CA ARG A 47 26.69 6.45 3.38
C ARG A 47 27.33 6.44 4.76
N GLY A 48 27.74 5.28 5.29
CA GLY A 48 28.43 5.17 6.57
C GLY A 48 27.53 5.31 7.81
N TYR A 49 26.20 5.31 7.62
CA TYR A 49 25.23 5.35 8.72
C TYR A 49 24.00 4.49 8.40
N LEU A 50 23.23 4.14 9.42
CA LEU A 50 21.96 3.43 9.25
C LEU A 50 20.81 4.43 9.01
N PRO A 51 19.94 4.19 8.04
CA PRO A 51 18.82 5.08 7.76
C PRO A 51 17.81 5.01 8.90
N GLN A 52 17.32 6.16 9.36
CA GLN A 52 16.28 6.25 10.38
C GLN A 52 15.08 7.00 9.82
N ASN A 53 13.88 6.43 9.99
CA ASN A 53 12.63 7.02 9.50
C ASN A 53 12.67 7.40 8.01
N ILE A 54 13.32 6.55 7.20
CA ILE A 54 13.33 6.69 5.74
C ILE A 54 12.49 5.56 5.16
N ASN A 55 11.23 5.88 4.89
CA ASN A 55 10.26 4.98 4.28
C ASN A 55 9.73 5.60 2.98
N TYR A 56 8.98 4.81 2.23
CA TYR A 56 8.46 5.22 0.93
C TYR A 56 7.00 4.82 0.76
N ALA A 57 6.28 5.67 0.05
CA ALA A 57 4.92 5.44 -0.40
C ALA A 57 4.79 5.78 -1.89
N VAL A 58 3.90 5.07 -2.58
CA VAL A 58 3.48 5.43 -3.95
C VAL A 58 2.56 6.65 -3.87
N LYS A 59 2.83 7.66 -4.69
CA LYS A 59 2.03 8.90 -4.75
C LYS A 59 0.61 8.60 -5.24
N ALA A 60 -0.41 9.15 -4.57
CA ALA A 60 -1.81 8.97 -4.99
C ALA A 60 -2.06 9.44 -6.44
N GLU A 61 -1.36 10.49 -6.89
CA GLU A 61 -1.42 10.96 -8.28
C GLU A 61 -0.96 9.90 -9.28
N TYR A 62 0.10 9.17 -8.96
CA TYR A 62 0.60 8.09 -9.79
C TYR A 62 -0.39 6.92 -9.83
N ILE A 63 -0.98 6.57 -8.69
CA ILE A 63 -2.04 5.55 -8.61
C ILE A 63 -3.23 5.95 -9.50
N LYS A 64 -3.67 7.20 -9.45
CA LYS A 64 -4.76 7.71 -10.31
C LYS A 64 -4.45 7.57 -11.80
N ILE A 65 -3.21 7.73 -12.21
CA ILE A 65 -2.80 7.52 -13.62
C ILE A 65 -2.90 6.04 -13.98
N LEU A 66 -2.41 5.14 -13.13
CA LEU A 66 -2.49 3.70 -13.34
C LEU A 66 -3.93 3.18 -13.40
N THR A 67 -4.82 3.76 -12.60
CA THR A 67 -6.23 3.37 -12.53
C THR A 67 -7.13 4.19 -13.47
N ARG A 68 -6.59 5.15 -14.23
CA ARG A 68 -7.38 6.09 -15.05
C ARG A 68 -8.28 5.42 -16.09
N ASN A 69 -7.87 4.24 -16.56
CA ASN A 69 -8.61 3.42 -17.52
C ASN A 69 -9.17 2.13 -16.90
N GLN A 70 -8.98 1.93 -15.59
CA GLN A 70 -9.75 0.93 -14.88
C GLN A 70 -11.05 1.61 -14.48
N THR A 71 -12.18 1.07 -14.93
CA THR A 71 -13.47 1.42 -14.36
C THR A 71 -13.33 1.39 -12.85
N GLU A 72 -13.85 2.40 -12.15
CA GLU A 72 -14.06 2.29 -10.70
C GLU A 72 -14.60 0.89 -10.43
N PRO A 73 -14.14 0.16 -9.39
CA PRO A 73 -14.81 -1.07 -9.00
C PRO A 73 -16.27 -0.67 -8.85
N ASP A 74 -17.10 -1.16 -9.76
CA ASP A 74 -18.39 -0.60 -10.15
C ASP A 74 -19.46 -0.82 -9.08
N GLY A 75 -19.03 -1.14 -7.84
CA GLY A 75 -19.86 -1.61 -6.74
C GLY A 75 -20.52 -2.95 -7.04
N THR A 76 -20.47 -3.43 -8.29
CA THR A 76 -21.04 -4.69 -8.72
C THR A 76 -20.16 -5.79 -8.17
N SER A 77 -20.51 -6.25 -6.97
CA SER A 77 -20.01 -7.51 -6.49
C SER A 77 -20.41 -8.55 -7.53
N LEU A 78 -19.45 -9.11 -8.27
CA LEU A 78 -19.65 -10.32 -9.10
C LEU A 78 -20.20 -11.50 -8.27
N LEU A 79 -20.19 -11.35 -6.94
CA LEU A 79 -20.69 -12.25 -5.92
C LEU A 79 -22.05 -11.84 -5.35
N GLY A 80 -22.60 -10.67 -5.71
CA GLY A 80 -23.79 -10.08 -5.11
C GLY A 80 -25.06 -10.90 -5.34
N ASP A 81 -25.16 -11.52 -6.52
CA ASP A 81 -26.28 -12.39 -6.92
C ASP A 81 -26.10 -13.85 -6.49
N MET A 82 -24.95 -14.21 -5.90
CA MET A 82 -24.64 -15.58 -5.50
C MET A 82 -25.13 -15.87 -4.07
N ILE A 83 -25.49 -17.12 -3.81
CA ILE A 83 -25.80 -17.58 -2.45
C ILE A 83 -24.55 -17.55 -1.55
N LEU A 84 -24.75 -17.29 -0.26
CA LEU A 84 -23.68 -17.06 0.73
C LEU A 84 -22.60 -18.16 0.71
N GLU A 85 -22.96 -19.43 0.53
CA GLU A 85 -22.02 -20.55 0.49
C GLU A 85 -21.05 -20.48 -0.70
N GLU A 86 -21.55 -20.13 -1.89
CA GLU A 86 -20.72 -19.99 -3.09
C GLU A 86 -19.79 -18.79 -2.99
N ARG A 87 -20.30 -17.70 -2.40
CA ARG A 87 -19.49 -16.52 -2.07
C ARG A 87 -18.34 -16.90 -1.13
N ILE A 88 -18.63 -17.66 -0.07
CA ILE A 88 -17.61 -18.11 0.90
C ILE A 88 -16.58 -19.02 0.21
N LYS A 89 -16.99 -19.92 -0.67
CA LYS A 89 -16.05 -20.78 -1.42
C LYS A 89 -15.06 -19.97 -2.26
N ILE A 90 -15.53 -18.93 -2.95
CA ILE A 90 -14.67 -18.06 -3.76
C ILE A 90 -13.78 -17.20 -2.86
N LEU A 91 -14.37 -16.50 -1.89
CA LEU A 91 -13.67 -15.56 -1.02
C LEU A 91 -12.65 -16.22 -0.10
N ARG A 92 -12.83 -17.50 0.26
CA ARG A 92 -11.87 -18.25 1.09
C ARG A 92 -10.45 -18.24 0.53
N ASN A 93 -10.27 -18.17 -0.79
CA ASN A 93 -8.95 -18.13 -1.41
C ASN A 93 -8.30 -16.74 -1.36
N TYR A 94 -9.08 -15.70 -1.08
CA TYR A 94 -8.63 -14.30 -1.07
C TYR A 94 -8.62 -13.68 0.34
N VAL A 95 -9.21 -14.36 1.34
CA VAL A 95 -9.26 -13.90 2.72
C VAL A 95 -8.29 -14.72 3.57
N CYS A 96 -7.28 -14.06 4.15
CA CYS A 96 -6.42 -14.65 5.17
C CYS A 96 -6.97 -14.33 6.56
N MET A 97 -7.32 -15.35 7.35
CA MET A 97 -7.61 -15.15 8.78
C MET A 97 -6.30 -15.00 9.55
N VAL A 98 -6.07 -13.83 10.14
CA VAL A 98 -4.96 -13.60 11.07
C VAL A 98 -5.45 -13.94 12.47
N LEU A 99 -4.97 -15.05 13.02
CA LEU A 99 -5.26 -15.42 14.41
C LEU A 99 -4.25 -14.70 15.32
N VAL A 100 -4.75 -13.83 16.18
CA VAL A 100 -3.94 -13.21 17.25
C VAL A 100 -4.09 -14.07 18.50
N LYS A 101 -2.96 -14.50 19.09
CA LYS A 101 -2.90 -15.18 20.39
C LYS A 101 -2.75 -14.17 21.51
#